data_AF-A0A227JHW5-F1
#
_entry.id   AF-A0A227JHW5-F1
#
_cell.length_a   1.000
_cell.length_b   1.000
_cell.length_c   1.000
_cell.angle_alpha   90.00
_cell.angle_beta   90.00
_cell.angle_gamma   90.00
#
_symmetry.space_group_name_H-M   'P 1'
#
loop_
_entity.id
_entity.type
_entity.pdbx_description
1 polymer ?
#
loop_
_entity_poly.entity_id
_entity_poly.type
_entity_poly.pdbx_seq_one_letter_code
_entity_poly.pdbx_strand_id
1 'polypeptide(L)'
;MPRTVNPSDFQSKRKEVPDNEYARTIPCNTVNLSAPFHWLALGLHDFVRMPLISAFYGICFMAAAIGIVLLVQWQGTHLVVMPSLIVYMLIGPFLALGLYDASWERERGHKARLLHSMKAIGRNSSSQWAFAVLLAVCM
;
A
#
# COMPACT_ATOMS: atom_id res chain seq x y z
N MET A 1 6.68 -14.45 35.24
CA MET A 1 5.84 -14.59 34.04
C MET A 1 5.22 -13.24 33.75
N PRO A 2 5.16 -12.79 32.48
CA PRO A 2 4.41 -11.58 32.12
C PRO A 2 2.96 -11.72 32.61
N ARG A 3 2.39 -10.66 33.16
CA ARG A 3 1.00 -10.66 33.63
C ARG A 3 0.06 -10.87 32.44
N THR A 4 -0.93 -11.75 32.57
CA THR A 4 -2.03 -11.86 31.60
C THR A 4 -3.09 -10.81 31.88
N VAL A 5 -3.77 -10.33 30.83
CA VAL A 5 -4.82 -9.30 30.93
C VAL A 5 -5.88 -9.67 31.98
N ASN A 6 -6.19 -8.75 32.90
CA ASN A 6 -7.24 -8.91 33.90
C ASN A 6 -8.48 -8.09 33.48
N PRO A 7 -9.72 -8.60 33.64
CA PRO A 7 -10.95 -7.83 33.38
C PRO A 7 -11.02 -6.45 34.07
N SER A 8 -10.28 -6.24 35.16
CA SER A 8 -10.16 -4.93 35.81
C SER A 8 -9.41 -3.87 34.99
N ASP A 9 -8.60 -4.28 34.00
CA ASP A 9 -7.77 -3.39 33.18
C ASP A 9 -8.58 -2.67 32.10
N PHE A 10 -9.80 -3.15 31.79
CA PHE A 10 -10.72 -2.52 30.84
C PHE A 10 -11.60 -1.42 31.46
N GLN A 11 -11.46 -1.14 32.77
CA GLN A 11 -12.20 -0.04 33.38
C GLN A 11 -11.67 1.31 32.88
N SER A 12 -12.60 2.22 32.56
CA SER A 12 -12.43 3.44 31.74
C SER A 12 -11.40 4.48 32.22
N LYS A 13 -10.78 4.31 33.38
CA LYS A 13 -9.62 5.14 33.77
C LYS A 13 -8.39 4.57 33.10
N ARG A 14 -7.87 5.28 32.09
CA ARG A 14 -6.53 5.07 31.50
C ARG A 14 -5.51 5.03 32.64
N LYS A 15 -5.20 3.83 33.13
CA LYS A 15 -4.11 3.59 34.07
C LYS A 15 -2.85 3.49 33.23
N GLU A 16 -1.85 4.31 33.54
CA GLU A 16 -0.51 4.10 33.02
C GLU A 16 0.00 2.77 33.60
N VAL A 17 0.03 1.75 32.75
CA VAL A 17 0.55 0.44 33.11
C VAL A 17 2.05 0.46 32.84
N PRO A 18 2.90 0.22 33.83
CA PRO A 18 4.34 0.23 33.64
C PRO A 18 4.79 -0.91 32.72
N ASP A 19 5.73 -0.61 31.81
CA ASP A 19 6.23 -1.51 30.74
C ASP A 19 6.84 -2.83 31.25
N ASN A 20 7.08 -2.95 32.56
CA ASN A 20 7.62 -4.15 33.18
C ASN A 20 6.55 -5.21 33.52
N GLU A 21 5.27 -4.84 33.51
CA GLU A 21 4.18 -5.71 33.98
C GLU A 21 3.65 -6.64 32.87
N TYR A 22 3.71 -6.19 31.61
CA TYR A 22 3.27 -6.92 30.43
C TYR A 22 4.42 -7.22 29.47
N ALA A 23 4.21 -8.15 28.53
CA ALA A 23 5.11 -8.26 27.38
C ALA A 23 5.10 -6.93 26.62
N ARG A 24 6.28 -6.35 26.35
CA ARG A 24 6.50 -5.03 25.74
C ARG A 24 5.35 -4.59 24.81
N THR A 25 4.38 -3.85 25.34
CA THR A 25 3.21 -3.38 24.59
C THR A 25 3.55 -2.06 23.92
N ILE A 26 3.37 -1.96 22.61
CA ILE A 26 3.49 -0.67 21.91
C ILE A 26 2.21 0.13 22.20
N PRO A 27 2.31 1.34 22.76
CA PRO A 27 1.13 2.15 23.04
C PRO A 27 0.39 2.46 21.72
N CYS A 28 -0.92 2.26 21.72
CA CYS A 28 -1.73 2.53 20.54
C CYS A 28 -1.85 4.05 20.35
N ASN A 29 -1.46 4.55 19.17
CA ASN A 29 -1.55 5.97 18.87
C ASN A 29 -3.02 6.40 18.76
N THR A 30 -3.40 7.49 19.42
CA THR A 30 -4.75 8.06 19.29
C THR A 30 -4.81 8.92 18.04
N VAL A 31 -5.57 8.48 17.03
CA VAL A 31 -5.76 9.24 15.78
C VAL A 31 -7.10 9.97 15.80
N ASN A 32 -7.11 11.21 15.31
CA ASN A 32 -8.33 12.00 15.16
C ASN A 32 -9.18 11.47 14.00
N LEU A 33 -10.50 11.71 14.05
CA LEU A 33 -11.44 11.32 12.98
C LEU A 33 -11.11 11.98 11.63
N SER A 34 -10.44 13.14 11.64
CA SER A 34 -9.99 13.86 10.45
C SER A 34 -8.65 13.38 9.87
N ALA A 35 -7.97 12.44 10.52
CA ALA A 35 -6.67 11.95 10.07
C ALA A 35 -6.66 11.41 8.61
N PRO A 36 -7.71 10.71 8.11
CA PRO A 36 -7.72 10.24 6.73
C PRO A 36 -7.61 11.36 5.69
N PHE A 37 -8.28 12.49 5.92
CA PHE A 37 -8.21 13.65 5.02
C PHE A 37 -6.83 14.30 5.04
N HIS A 38 -6.18 14.31 6.21
CA HIS A 38 -4.81 14.79 6.34
C HIS A 38 -3.81 13.91 5.55
N TRP A 39 -3.95 12.58 5.63
CA TRP A 39 -3.12 11.65 4.86
C TRP A 39 -3.34 11.78 3.35
N LEU A 40 -4.58 11.99 2.92
CA LEU A 40 -4.87 12.23 1.50
C LEU A 40 -4.22 13.52 0.99
N ALA A 41 -4.26 14.60 1.79
CA ALA A 41 -3.61 15.86 1.47
C ALA A 41 -2.07 15.71 1.39
N LEU A 42 -1.47 14.92 2.29
CA LEU A 42 -0.04 14.57 2.24
C LEU A 42 0.31 13.82 0.95
N GLY A 43 -0.49 12.81 0.58
CA GLY A 43 -0.30 12.06 -0.67
C GLY A 43 -0.41 12.94 -1.92
N LEU A 44 -1.35 13.88 -1.95
CA LEU A 44 -1.45 14.87 -3.04
C LEU A 44 -0.23 15.81 -3.07
N HIS A 45 0.25 16.23 -1.91
CA HIS A 45 1.46 17.04 -1.83
C HIS A 45 2.71 16.28 -2.29
N ASP A 46 2.81 14.98 -2.00
CA ASP A 46 3.86 14.08 -2.52
C ASP A 46 3.79 13.94 -4.03
N PHE A 47 2.57 13.76 -4.57
CA PHE A 47 2.33 13.65 -6.00
C PHE A 47 2.78 14.89 -6.77
N VAL A 48 2.46 16.10 -6.28
CA VAL A 48 2.83 17.35 -6.94
C VAL A 48 4.34 17.63 -6.83
N ARG A 49 4.98 17.19 -5.75
CA ARG A 49 6.39 17.49 -5.45
C ARG A 49 7.37 16.50 -6.07
N MET A 50 6.90 15.33 -6.49
CA MET A 50 7.71 14.31 -7.18
C MET A 50 7.17 14.04 -8.60
N PRO A 51 7.02 15.07 -9.46
CA PRO A 51 6.27 14.96 -10.71
C PRO A 51 6.85 13.91 -11.66
N LEU A 52 8.17 13.73 -11.69
CA LEU A 52 8.82 12.75 -12.56
C LEU A 52 8.48 11.30 -12.16
N ILE A 53 8.49 11.02 -10.86
CA ILE A 53 8.18 9.70 -10.30
C ILE A 53 6.69 9.42 -10.47
N SER A 54 5.85 10.39 -10.10
CA SER A 54 4.40 10.33 -10.24
C SER A 54 3.97 10.12 -11.69
N ALA A 55 4.56 10.86 -12.65
CA ALA A 55 4.28 10.69 -14.07
C ALA A 55 4.71 9.31 -14.58
N PHE A 56 5.88 8.80 -14.18
CA PHE A 56 6.35 7.48 -14.60
C PHE A 56 5.36 6.38 -14.18
N TYR A 57 5.00 6.31 -12.89
CA TYR A 57 4.06 5.31 -12.40
C TYR A 57 2.66 5.48 -13.02
N GLY A 58 2.20 6.72 -13.21
CA GLY A 58 0.94 7.01 -13.88
C GLY A 58 0.93 6.55 -15.35
N ILE A 59 2.01 6.80 -16.09
CA ILE A 59 2.17 6.36 -17.48
C ILE A 59 2.21 4.83 -17.56
N CYS A 60 2.93 4.15 -16.66
CA CYS A 60 2.94 2.68 -16.61
C CYS A 60 1.54 2.12 -16.36
N PHE A 61 0.78 2.70 -15.42
CA PHE A 61 -0.58 2.26 -15.13
C PHE A 61 -1.54 2.51 -16.31
N MET A 62 -1.42 3.67 -16.96
CA MET A 62 -2.16 4.01 -18.17
C MET A 62 -1.83 3.06 -19.33
N ALA A 63 -0.55 2.80 -19.57
CA ALA A 63 -0.08 1.92 -20.63
C ALA A 63 -0.60 0.49 -20.43
N ALA A 64 -0.64 0.01 -19.19
CA ALA A 64 -1.24 -1.30 -18.88
C ALA A 64 -2.74 -1.33 -19.19
N ALA A 65 -3.50 -0.30 -18.82
CA ALA A 65 -4.93 -0.21 -19.14
C ALA A 65 -5.17 -0.21 -20.66
N ILE A 66 -4.44 0.63 -21.39
CA ILE A 66 -4.53 0.72 -22.85
C ILE A 66 -4.18 -0.63 -23.48
N GLY A 67 -3.09 -1.27 -23.04
CA GLY A 67 -2.66 -2.57 -23.54
C GLY A 67 -3.73 -3.65 -23.34
N ILE A 68 -4.34 -3.70 -22.15
CA ILE A 68 -5.43 -4.63 -21.86
C ILE A 68 -6.63 -4.39 -22.78
N VAL A 69 -7.06 -3.14 -22.95
CA VAL A 69 -8.19 -2.80 -23.84
C VAL A 69 -7.88 -3.23 -25.27
N LEU A 70 -6.69 -2.93 -25.78
CA LEU A 70 -6.29 -3.32 -27.13
C LEU A 70 -6.27 -4.84 -27.31
N LEU A 71 -5.78 -5.59 -26.31
CA LEU A 71 -5.77 -7.06 -26.35
C LEU A 71 -7.18 -7.65 -26.36
N VAL A 72 -8.08 -7.13 -25.52
CA VAL A 72 -9.50 -7.53 -25.50
C VAL A 72 -10.15 -7.29 -26.85
N GLN A 73 -9.93 -6.12 -27.45
CA GLN A 73 -10.47 -5.76 -28.76
C GLN A 73 -9.92 -6.65 -29.87
N TRP A 74 -8.63 -7.01 -29.79
CA TRP A 74 -7.98 -7.90 -30.76
C TRP A 74 -8.50 -9.35 -30.68
N GLN A 75 -8.83 -9.83 -29.49
CA GLN A 75 -9.36 -11.17 -29.27
C GLN A 75 -10.78 -11.36 -29.85
N GLY A 76 -11.55 -10.27 -30.03
CA GLY A 76 -12.89 -10.30 -30.62
C GLY A 76 -13.96 -10.99 -29.77
N THR A 77 -13.66 -11.36 -28.52
CA THR A 77 -14.58 -12.03 -27.59
C THR A 77 -14.63 -11.32 -26.26
N HIS A 78 -15.83 -11.24 -25.68
CA HIS A 78 -16.05 -10.59 -24.38
C HIS A 78 -15.67 -11.48 -23.18
N LEU A 79 -15.36 -12.76 -23.40
CA LEU A 79 -15.00 -13.70 -22.33
C LEU A 79 -13.73 -13.30 -21.57
N VAL A 80 -12.81 -12.58 -22.23
CA VAL A 80 -11.52 -12.17 -21.64
C VAL A 80 -11.60 -10.89 -20.81
N VAL A 81 -12.75 -10.19 -20.79
CA VAL A 81 -12.92 -8.91 -20.08
C VAL A 81 -12.75 -9.09 -18.57
N MET A 82 -13.40 -10.10 -17.98
CA MET A 82 -13.36 -10.34 -16.53
C MET A 82 -11.93 -10.71 -16.05
N PRO A 83 -11.24 -11.69 -16.65
CA PRO A 83 -9.83 -11.97 -16.32
C PRO A 83 -8.92 -10.75 -16.49
N SER A 84 -9.15 -9.94 -17.54
CA SER A 84 -8.37 -8.74 -17.82
C SER A 84 -8.48 -7.68 -16.73
N LEU A 85 -9.69 -7.46 -16.20
CA LEU A 85 -9.91 -6.53 -15.09
C LEU A 85 -9.19 -6.97 -13.82
N ILE A 86 -9.12 -8.29 -13.56
CA ILE A 86 -8.40 -8.84 -12.42
C ILE A 86 -6.91 -8.57 -12.56
N VAL A 87 -6.32 -8.89 -13.71
CA VAL A 87 -4.90 -8.61 -14.00
C VAL A 87 -4.61 -7.11 -13.81
N TYR A 88 -5.50 -6.24 -14.28
CA TYR A 88 -5.38 -4.79 -14.09
C TYR A 88 -5.42 -4.40 -12.61
N MET A 89 -6.34 -4.97 -11.84
CA MET A 89 -6.47 -4.72 -10.40
C MET A 89 -5.21 -5.16 -9.64
N LEU A 90 -4.53 -6.23 -10.07
CA LEU A 90 -3.25 -6.64 -9.49
C LEU A 90 -2.15 -5.61 -9.75
N ILE A 91 -2.08 -5.04 -10.96
CA ILE A 91 -1.03 -4.09 -11.35
C ILE A 91 -1.03 -2.84 -10.43
N GLY A 92 -2.20 -2.37 -10.00
CA GLY A 92 -2.35 -1.18 -9.14
C GLY A 92 -1.50 -1.23 -7.86
N PRO A 93 -1.70 -2.22 -6.96
CA PRO A 93 -0.89 -2.40 -5.76
C PRO A 93 0.63 -2.51 -6.01
N PHE A 94 1.06 -3.15 -7.10
CA PHE A 94 2.49 -3.24 -7.43
C PHE A 94 3.09 -1.86 -7.75
N LEU A 95 2.38 -1.03 -8.52
CA LEU A 95 2.82 0.33 -8.83
C LEU A 95 2.74 1.25 -7.60
N ALA A 96 1.72 1.06 -6.76
CA ALA A 96 1.55 1.82 -5.51
C ALA A 96 2.73 1.61 -4.54
N LEU A 97 3.29 0.41 -4.47
CA LEU A 97 4.48 0.14 -3.65
C LEU A 97 5.69 1.01 -4.03
N GLY A 98 5.89 1.27 -5.33
CA GLY A 98 6.92 2.20 -5.78
C GLY A 98 6.66 3.62 -5.27
N LEU A 99 5.43 4.11 -5.42
CA LEU A 99 5.04 5.43 -4.92
C LEU A 99 5.16 5.54 -3.39
N TYR A 100 4.88 4.46 -2.65
CA TYR A 100 5.08 4.41 -1.19
C TYR A 100 6.54 4.52 -0.80
N ASP A 101 7.45 3.79 -1.46
CA ASP A 101 8.89 3.91 -1.20
C ASP A 101 9.39 5.33 -1.51
N ALA A 102 8.92 5.94 -2.60
CA ALA A 102 9.27 7.31 -2.96
C ALA A 102 8.79 8.33 -1.91
N SER A 103 7.57 8.17 -1.42
CA SER A 103 6.99 9.04 -0.37
C SER A 103 7.74 8.86 0.96
N TRP A 104 8.13 7.63 1.29
CA TRP A 104 8.90 7.31 2.49
C TRP A 104 10.32 7.89 2.46
N GLU A 105 11.02 7.78 1.33
CA GLU A 105 12.33 8.43 1.12
C GLU A 105 12.23 9.95 1.29
N ARG A 106 11.18 10.55 0.74
CA ARG A 106 10.91 11.98 0.86
C ARG A 106 10.67 12.40 2.30
N GLU A 107 9.85 11.65 3.05
CA GLU A 107 9.56 11.93 4.46
C GLU A 107 10.82 11.85 5.32
N ARG A 108 11.77 10.99 4.97
CA ARG A 108 13.10 10.90 5.60
C ARG A 108 14.08 12.00 5.17
N GLY A 109 13.65 12.97 4.36
CA GLY A 109 14.50 14.05 3.85
C GLY A 109 15.46 13.65 2.73
N HIS A 110 15.34 12.42 2.21
CA HIS A 110 16.15 11.95 1.09
C HIS A 110 15.53 12.38 -0.24
N LYS A 111 16.35 12.52 -1.28
CA LYS A 111 15.85 12.75 -2.63
C LYS A 111 15.32 11.43 -3.20
N ALA A 112 14.00 11.32 -3.32
CA ALA A 112 13.36 10.18 -3.96
C ALA A 112 13.94 9.94 -5.35
N ARG A 113 14.38 8.71 -5.61
CA ARG A 113 14.98 8.28 -6.88
C ARG A 113 14.15 7.16 -7.50
N LEU A 114 13.80 7.31 -8.78
CA LEU A 114 13.03 6.32 -9.55
C LEU A 114 13.63 4.91 -9.48
N LEU A 115 14.94 4.78 -9.68
CA LEU A 115 15.63 3.48 -9.63
C LEU A 115 15.58 2.82 -8.25
N HIS A 116 15.58 3.62 -7.17
CA HIS A 116 15.48 3.10 -5.81
C HIS A 116 14.08 2.53 -5.55
N SER A 117 13.07 3.32 -5.88
CA SER A 117 11.66 2.96 -5.78
C SER A 117 11.29 1.73 -6.62
N MET A 118 11.80 1.62 -7.85
CA MET A 118 11.64 0.39 -8.66
C MET A 118 12.29 -0.84 -8.03
N LYS A 119 13.48 -0.69 -7.44
CA LYS A 119 14.18 -1.79 -6.75
C LYS A 119 13.44 -2.23 -5.49
N ALA A 120 12.74 -1.31 -4.82
CA ALA A 120 11.92 -1.60 -3.65
C ALA A 120 10.69 -2.49 -3.98
N ILE A 121 10.11 -2.35 -5.18
CA ILE A 121 9.00 -3.20 -5.64
C ILE A 121 9.38 -4.69 -5.63
N GLY A 122 10.63 -5.04 -5.93
CA GLY A 122 11.11 -6.42 -5.93
C GLY A 122 11.52 -6.97 -4.55
N ARG A 123 11.59 -6.13 -3.51
CA ARG A 123 12.17 -6.51 -2.22
C ARG A 123 11.26 -7.39 -1.36
N ASN A 124 9.94 -7.40 -1.62
CA ASN A 124 8.96 -8.21 -0.88
C ASN A 124 8.07 -9.08 -1.80
N SER A 125 8.69 -9.59 -2.87
CA SER A 125 8.02 -10.29 -3.97
C SER A 125 7.12 -11.45 -3.51
N SER A 126 7.53 -12.22 -2.50
CA SER A 126 6.80 -13.43 -2.06
C SER A 126 5.37 -13.17 -1.60
N SER A 127 5.14 -12.10 -0.82
CA SER A 127 3.79 -11.74 -0.34
C SER A 127 2.89 -11.22 -1.47
N GLN A 128 3.48 -10.50 -2.42
CA GLN A 128 2.77 -9.93 -3.55
C GLN A 128 2.36 -11.01 -4.55
N TRP A 129 3.23 -11.99 -4.81
CA TRP A 129 2.92 -13.17 -5.61
C TRP A 129 1.91 -14.10 -4.93
N ALA A 130 1.99 -14.28 -3.60
CA ALA A 130 0.98 -15.04 -2.87
C ALA A 130 -0.42 -14.41 -2.99
N PHE A 131 -0.52 -13.08 -2.89
CA PHE A 131 -1.77 -12.35 -3.10
C PHE A 131 -2.28 -12.49 -4.55
N ALA A 132 -1.37 -12.40 -5.52
CA ALA A 132 -1.70 -12.59 -6.94
C ALA A 132 -2.25 -13.99 -7.23
N VAL A 133 -1.60 -15.02 -6.70
CA VAL A 133 -2.03 -16.43 -6.84
C VAL A 133 -3.37 -16.66 -6.14
N LEU A 134 -3.56 -16.13 -4.93
CA LEU A 134 -4.83 -16.22 -4.21
C LEU A 134 -5.99 -15.62 -5.03
N LEU A 135 -5.82 -14.41 -5.56
CA LEU A 135 -6.82 -13.77 -6.41
C LEU A 135 -7.12 -14.58 -7.68
N ALA A 136 -6.10 -15.18 -8.28
CA ALA A 136 -6.25 -16.01 -9.46
C ALA A 136 -6.95 -17.36 -9.19
N VAL A 137 -6.82 -17.93 -7.99
CA VAL A 137 -7.45 -19.22 -7.61
C VAL A 137 -8.88 -19.04 -7.11
N CYS A 138 -9.18 -17.93 -6.43
CA CYS A 138 -10.52 -17.67 -5.91
C CYS A 138 -11.57 -17.35 -6.98
N MET A 139 -11.17 -17.17 -8.25
CA MET A 139 -12.02 -16.81 -9.38
C MET A 139 -11.89 -17.85 -10.50
#